data_AF-A0A512J996-F1
#
_entry.id   AF-A0A512J996-F1
#
_cell.length_a   1.000
_cell.length_b   1.000
_cell.length_c   1.000
_cell.angle_alpha   90.00
_cell.angle_beta   90.00
_cell.angle_gamma   90.00
#
_symmetry.space_group_name_H-M   'P 1'
#
loop_
_entity.id
_entity.type
_entity.pdbx_description
1 polymer ?
#
loop_
_entity_poly.entity_id
_entity_poly.type
_entity_poly.pdbx_seq_one_letter_code
_entity_poly.pdbx_strand_id
1 'polypeptide(L)'
;MRTSPDRSIPTLLGDALRETQDLIGKEIALFRAEMGEGLERFVLGITLFAAAAVFVLTALLVFILALVKGLAVLLNSEALAALIVGGLFAAIALALALWGRSRASPAGLEPRRTERQVQQDAKIITERMDE
;
A
#
# COMPACT_ATOMS: atom_id res chain seq x y z
N MET A 1 -46.17 5.46 -50.52
CA MET A 1 -45.12 4.73 -49.78
C MET A 1 -43.84 5.57 -49.79
N ARG A 2 -43.30 5.95 -48.62
CA ARG A 2 -41.94 6.50 -48.51
C ARG A 2 -41.01 5.33 -48.14
N THR A 3 -40.07 5.01 -49.03
CA THR A 3 -39.08 3.95 -48.85
C THR A 3 -38.06 4.38 -47.80
N SER A 4 -38.08 3.74 -46.63
CA SER A 4 -37.02 3.85 -45.64
C SER A 4 -35.70 3.40 -46.29
N PRO A 5 -34.65 4.24 -46.34
CA PRO A 5 -33.36 3.80 -46.85
C PRO A 5 -32.83 2.69 -45.94
N ASP A 6 -32.51 1.55 -46.54
CA ASP A 6 -31.88 0.40 -45.89
C ASP A 6 -30.71 0.87 -45.04
N ARG A 7 -30.82 0.67 -43.73
CA ARG A 7 -29.78 1.03 -42.78
C ARG A 7 -28.63 0.03 -42.99
N SER A 8 -27.62 0.45 -43.74
CA SER A 8 -26.48 -0.36 -44.14
C SER A 8 -25.74 -0.93 -42.92
N ILE A 9 -25.38 -2.22 -42.95
CA ILE A 9 -24.49 -2.90 -41.97
C ILE A 9 -23.28 -2.06 -41.52
N PRO A 10 -22.56 -1.34 -42.40
CA PRO A 10 -21.47 -0.46 -41.97
C PRO A 10 -21.90 0.70 -41.06
N THR A 11 -23.13 1.19 -41.19
CA THR A 11 -23.68 2.25 -40.33
C THR A 11 -23.98 1.73 -38.93
N LEU A 12 -24.52 0.51 -38.81
CA LEU A 12 -24.78 -0.15 -37.52
C LEU A 12 -23.49 -0.47 -36.76
N LEU A 13 -22.43 -0.86 -37.47
CA LEU A 13 -21.11 -1.07 -36.87
C LEU A 13 -20.50 0.23 -36.35
N GLY A 14 -20.64 1.32 -37.12
CA GLY A 14 -20.21 2.66 -36.68
C GLY A 14 -20.96 3.13 -35.43
N ASP A 15 -22.27 2.90 -35.38
CA ASP A 15 -23.11 3.23 -34.23
C ASP A 15 -22.73 2.40 -32.99
N ALA A 16 -22.50 1.08 -33.14
CA ALA A 16 -22.09 0.21 -32.03
C ALA A 16 -20.70 0.54 -31.47
N LEU A 17 -19.75 0.91 -32.34
CA LEU A 17 -18.42 1.39 -31.92
C LEU A 17 -18.52 2.72 -31.15
N ARG A 18 -19.37 3.63 -31.61
CA ARG A 18 -19.64 4.91 -30.95
C ARG A 18 -20.30 4.70 -29.58
N GLU A 19 -21.24 3.79 -29.49
CA GLU A 19 -21.94 3.44 -28.24
C GLU A 19 -20.99 2.76 -27.24
N THR A 20 -20.09 1.90 -27.73
CA THR A 20 -19.03 1.29 -26.91
C THR A 20 -18.04 2.33 -26.37
N GLN A 21 -17.62 3.28 -27.20
CA GLN A 21 -16.76 4.39 -26.76
C GLN A 21 -17.44 5.26 -25.69
N ASP A 22 -18.73 5.53 -25.85
CA ASP A 22 -19.53 6.29 -24.88
C ASP A 22 -19.68 5.53 -23.55
N LEU A 23 -19.83 4.20 -23.62
CA LEU A 23 -19.89 3.33 -22.44
C LEU A 23 -18.56 3.31 -21.68
N ILE A 24 -17.44 3.16 -22.38
CA ILE A 24 -16.09 3.19 -21.78
C ILE A 24 -15.84 4.53 -21.08
N GLY A 25 -16.26 5.64 -21.69
CA GLY A 25 -16.16 6.97 -21.08
C GLY A 25 -16.94 7.07 -19.77
N LYS A 26 -18.16 6.50 -19.72
CA LYS A 26 -18.99 6.45 -18.51
C LYS A 26 -18.38 5.56 -17.43
N GLU A 27 -17.84 4.39 -17.80
CA GLU A 27 -17.18 3.48 -16.86
C GLU A 27 -15.96 4.16 -16.20
N ILE A 28 -15.16 4.88 -16.99
CA ILE A 28 -14.01 5.66 -16.49
C ILE A 28 -14.47 6.79 -15.57
N ALA A 29 -15.55 7.49 -15.92
CA ALA A 29 -16.10 8.56 -15.09
C ALA A 29 -16.63 8.02 -13.75
N LEU A 30 -17.33 6.88 -13.76
CA LEU A 30 -17.83 6.21 -12.57
C LEU A 30 -16.67 5.71 -11.70
N PHE A 31 -15.69 5.03 -12.30
CA PHE A 31 -14.49 4.57 -11.61
C PHE A 31 -13.73 5.73 -10.96
N ARG A 32 -13.59 6.88 -11.64
CA ARG A 32 -12.99 8.08 -11.07
C ARG A 32 -13.78 8.64 -9.89
N ALA A 33 -15.12 8.62 -9.96
CA ALA A 33 -15.97 9.06 -8.86
C ALA A 33 -15.83 8.15 -7.63
N GLU A 34 -15.85 6.82 -7.82
CA GLU A 34 -15.71 5.84 -6.75
C GLU A 34 -14.28 5.84 -6.14
N MET A 35 -13.26 5.97 -6.99
CA MET A 35 -11.88 6.17 -6.53
C MET A 35 -11.71 7.49 -5.77
N GLY A 36 -12.42 8.56 -6.14
CA GLY A 36 -12.34 9.85 -5.47
C GLY A 36 -12.71 9.75 -3.98
N GLU A 37 -13.84 9.10 -3.68
CA GLU A 37 -14.27 8.87 -2.29
C GLU A 37 -13.31 7.93 -1.54
N GLY A 38 -12.80 6.88 -2.19
CA GLY A 38 -11.82 5.98 -1.60
C GLY A 38 -10.48 6.66 -1.30
N LEU A 39 -10.01 7.51 -2.23
CA LEU A 39 -8.75 8.23 -2.14
C LEU A 39 -8.78 9.28 -1.05
N GLU A 40 -9.87 10.05 -0.93
CA GLU A 40 -10.01 11.06 0.13
C GLU A 40 -9.97 10.40 1.51
N ARG A 41 -10.72 9.30 1.71
CA ARG A 41 -10.69 8.54 2.97
C ARG A 41 -9.33 7.92 3.25
N PHE A 42 -8.63 7.45 2.23
CA PHE A 42 -7.28 6.93 2.35
C PHE A 42 -6.27 8.01 2.77
N VAL A 43 -6.33 9.19 2.15
CA VAL A 43 -5.49 10.35 2.50
C VAL A 43 -5.79 10.82 3.92
N LEU A 44 -7.08 10.91 4.29
CA LEU A 44 -7.49 11.22 5.65
C LEU A 44 -6.94 10.17 6.65
N GLY A 45 -7.02 8.89 6.29
CA GLY A 45 -6.47 7.80 7.09
C GLY A 45 -4.97 7.96 7.32
N ILE A 46 -4.18 8.14 6.25
CA ILE A 46 -2.73 8.35 6.35
C ILE A 46 -2.39 9.58 7.19
N THR A 47 -3.10 10.69 7.00
CA THR A 47 -2.81 11.93 7.75
C THR A 47 -3.13 11.77 9.23
N LEU A 48 -4.24 11.13 9.59
CA LEU A 48 -4.57 10.79 10.98
C LEU A 48 -3.57 9.82 11.60
N PHE A 49 -3.13 8.78 10.87
CA PHE A 49 -2.09 7.87 11.34
C PHE A 49 -0.75 8.57 11.56
N ALA A 50 -0.36 9.47 10.66
CA ALA A 50 0.85 10.26 10.81
C ALA A 50 0.77 11.17 12.05
N ALA A 51 -0.36 11.86 12.25
CA ALA A 51 -0.58 12.66 13.45
C ALA A 51 -0.52 11.81 14.73
N ALA A 52 -1.20 10.66 14.75
CA ALA A 52 -1.17 9.73 15.87
C ALA A 52 0.26 9.24 16.17
N ALA A 53 1.07 8.94 15.14
CA ALA A 53 2.46 8.53 15.32
C ALA A 53 3.29 9.62 16.01
N VAL A 54 3.10 10.90 15.67
CA VAL A 54 3.76 12.03 16.36
C VAL A 54 3.37 12.09 17.83
N PHE A 55 2.08 11.95 18.15
CA PHE A 55 1.62 11.94 19.54
C PHE A 55 2.15 10.74 20.33
N VAL A 56 2.17 9.55 19.74
CA VAL A 56 2.75 8.35 20.37
C VAL A 56 4.24 8.54 20.64
N LEU A 57 5.01 9.05 19.68
CA LEU A 57 6.43 9.35 19.87
C LEU A 57 6.65 10.38 20.98
N THR A 58 5.84 11.45 20.99
CA THR A 58 5.92 12.49 22.03
C THR A 58 5.60 11.93 23.41
N ALA A 59 4.51 11.16 23.54
CA ALA A 59 4.12 10.52 24.78
C ALA A 59 5.20 9.53 25.27
N LEU A 60 5.80 8.77 24.36
CA LEU A 60 6.87 7.84 24.68
C LEU A 60 8.09 8.56 25.27
N LEU A 61 8.50 9.69 24.68
CA LEU A 61 9.60 10.51 25.22
C LEU A 61 9.27 11.04 26.62
N VAL A 62 8.05 11.54 26.82
CA VAL A 62 7.60 12.01 28.14
C VAL A 62 7.61 10.86 29.16
N PHE A 63 7.16 9.66 28.79
CA PHE A 63 7.21 8.50 29.66
C PHE A 63 8.63 8.03 29.97
N ILE A 64 9.55 8.03 29.00
CA ILE A 64 10.96 7.73 29.26
C ILE A 64 11.53 8.71 30.29
N LEU A 65 11.28 10.00 30.12
CA LEU A 65 11.71 11.01 31.10
C LEU A 65 11.08 10.79 32.48
N ALA A 66 9.79 10.47 32.53
CA ALA A 66 9.09 10.17 33.77
C ALA A 66 9.69 8.94 34.48
N LEU A 67 10.03 7.88 33.73
CA LEU A 67 10.71 6.69 34.27
C LEU A 67 12.10 7.02 34.80
N VAL A 68 12.89 7.79 34.06
CA VAL A 68 14.22 8.22 34.50
C VAL A 68 14.12 9.05 35.77
N LYS A 69 13.24 10.05 35.82
CA LYS A 69 13.06 10.89 37.01
C LYS A 69 12.51 10.11 38.20
N GLY A 70 11.54 9.22 37.98
CA GLY A 70 10.99 8.36 39.03
C GLY A 70 12.04 7.41 39.61
N LEU A 71 12.86 6.79 38.77
CA LEU A 71 13.93 5.91 39.20
C LEU A 71 15.10 6.68 39.82
N ALA A 72 15.38 7.90 39.37
CA ALA A 72 16.42 8.76 39.92
C ALA A 72 16.18 9.09 41.40
N VAL A 73 14.92 9.25 41.83
CA VAL A 73 14.56 9.45 43.25
C VAL A 73 14.95 8.23 44.09
N LEU A 74 14.78 7.03 43.54
CA LEU A 74 15.08 5.78 44.26
C LEU A 74 16.59 5.49 44.30
N LEU A 75 17.31 5.83 43.24
CA LEU A 75 18.75 5.60 43.11
C LEU A 75 19.62 6.76 43.60
N ASN A 76 19.03 7.90 43.95
CA ASN A 76 19.74 9.17 44.22
C ASN A 76 20.74 9.56 43.12
N SER A 77 20.49 9.14 41.88
CA SER A 77 21.36 9.41 40.74
C SER A 77 20.58 9.38 39.44
N GLU A 78 20.50 10.52 38.76
CA GLU A 78 19.85 10.65 37.46
C GLU A 78 20.62 9.90 36.36
N ALA A 79 21.96 9.89 36.44
CA ALA A 79 22.80 9.21 35.46
C ALA A 79 22.60 7.69 35.49
N LEU A 80 22.54 7.08 36.68
CA LEU A 80 22.30 5.64 36.80
C LEU A 80 20.88 5.26 36.37
N ALA A 81 19.88 6.07 36.72
CA ALA A 81 18.52 5.87 36.27
C ALA A 81 18.40 5.94 34.73
N ALA A 82 19.03 6.95 34.11
CA ALA A 82 19.07 7.09 32.66
C ALA A 82 19.75 5.91 31.96
N LEU A 83 20.87 5.41 32.52
CA LEU A 83 21.56 4.23 31.99
C LEU A 83 20.69 2.96 32.05
N ILE A 84 19.96 2.75 33.15
CA ILE A 84 19.08 1.58 33.31
C ILE A 84 17.91 1.65 32.34
N VAL A 85 17.19 2.77 32.30
CA VAL A 85 16.02 2.93 31.42
C VAL A 85 16.46 2.90 29.95
N GLY A 86 17.52 3.62 29.59
CA GLY A 86 18.08 3.63 28.24
C GLY A 86 18.57 2.24 27.82
N GLY A 87 19.25 1.52 28.72
CA GLY A 87 19.71 0.15 28.49
C GLY A 87 18.55 -0.82 28.24
N LEU A 88 17.47 -0.71 29.01
CA LEU A 88 16.26 -1.52 28.81
C LEU A 88 15.63 -1.26 27.43
N PHE A 89 15.47 0.00 27.05
CA PHE A 89 14.93 0.36 25.73
C PHE A 89 15.84 -0.09 24.58
N ALA A 90 17.16 0.03 24.75
CA ALA A 90 18.13 -0.46 23.77
C ALA A 90 18.06 -1.98 23.59
N ALA A 91 17.91 -2.74 24.68
CA ALA A 91 17.74 -4.19 24.65
C ALA A 91 16.45 -4.59 23.91
N ILE A 92 15.33 -3.92 24.21
CA ILE A 92 14.05 -4.14 23.50
C ILE A 92 14.19 -3.81 22.02
N ALA A 93 14.80 -2.68 21.67
CA ALA A 93 15.01 -2.27 20.29
C ALA A 93 15.86 -3.27 19.51
N LEU A 94 16.94 -3.78 20.12
CA LEU A 94 17.78 -4.81 19.53
C LEU A 94 17.01 -6.12 19.32
N ALA A 95 16.22 -6.56 20.31
CA ALA A 95 15.40 -7.76 20.20
C ALA A 95 14.37 -7.65 19.06
N LEU A 96 13.67 -6.51 18.96
CA LEU A 96 12.72 -6.25 17.89
C LEU A 96 13.41 -6.18 16.52
N ALA A 97 14.60 -5.57 16.43
CA ALA A 97 15.35 -5.49 15.18
C ALA A 97 15.80 -6.88 14.68
N LEU A 98 16.32 -7.73 15.58
CA LEU A 98 16.71 -9.09 15.26
C LEU A 98 15.49 -9.95 14.86
N TRP A 99 14.38 -9.80 15.59
CA TRP A 99 13.14 -10.50 15.28
C TRP A 99 12.54 -10.05 13.94
N GLY A 100 12.49 -8.74 13.70
CA GLY A 100 12.06 -8.15 12.44
C GLY A 100 12.92 -8.62 11.27
N ARG A 101 14.25 -8.63 11.43
CA ARG A 101 15.19 -9.18 10.43
C ARG A 101 14.93 -10.65 10.13
N SER A 102 14.62 -11.46 11.14
CA SER A 102 14.30 -12.89 10.92
C SER A 102 12.99 -13.12 10.15
N ARG A 103 12.07 -12.16 10.22
CA ARG A 103 10.73 -12.21 9.59
C ARG A 103 10.71 -11.53 8.23
N ALA A 104 11.57 -10.55 8.01
CA ALA A 104 11.79 -9.89 6.75
C ALA A 104 12.65 -10.79 5.83
N SER A 105 12.09 -11.92 5.40
CA SER A 105 12.69 -12.73 4.33
C SER A 105 12.25 -12.17 2.98
N PRO A 106 13.18 -11.71 2.12
CA PRO A 106 12.87 -11.32 0.74
C PRO A 106 12.24 -12.46 -0.08
N ALA A 107 12.45 -13.71 0.33
CA ALA A 107 11.94 -14.89 -0.36
C ALA A 107 10.40 -15.01 -0.35
N GLY A 108 9.70 -14.19 0.45
CA GLY A 108 8.23 -14.06 0.42
C GLY A 108 7.73 -12.96 -0.53
N LEU A 109 8.62 -12.12 -1.07
CA LEU A 109 8.32 -11.04 -2.01
C LEU A 109 8.69 -11.38 -3.45
N GLU A 110 9.45 -12.44 -3.69
CA GLU A 110 9.69 -12.99 -5.04
C GLU A 110 8.38 -13.55 -5.60
N PRO A 111 7.81 -12.98 -6.68
CA PRO A 111 6.57 -13.46 -7.29
C PRO A 111 6.81 -14.81 -8.01
N ARG A 112 6.95 -15.91 -7.26
CA ARG A 112 7.25 -17.25 -7.80
C ARG A 112 6.22 -17.74 -8.83
N ARG A 113 5.00 -17.20 -8.80
CA ARG A 113 3.94 -17.52 -9.77
C ARG A 113 4.03 -16.67 -11.04
N THR A 114 4.34 -15.39 -10.92
CA THR A 114 4.44 -14.47 -12.06
C THR A 114 5.58 -14.83 -12.98
N GLU A 115 6.73 -15.25 -12.44
CA GLU A 115 7.87 -15.67 -13.28
C GLU A 115 7.56 -16.93 -14.10
N ARG A 116 6.87 -17.92 -13.52
CA ARG A 116 6.51 -19.16 -14.22
C ARG A 116 5.47 -18.92 -15.32
N GLN A 117 4.50 -18.05 -15.08
CA GLN A 117 3.50 -17.68 -16.08
C GLN A 117 4.12 -16.88 -17.23
N VAL A 118 4.98 -15.90 -16.93
CA VAL A 118 5.69 -15.14 -17.98
C VAL A 118 6.61 -16.04 -18.81
N GLN A 119 7.29 -17.02 -18.20
CA GLN A 119 8.11 -17.98 -18.94
C GLN A 119 7.28 -18.94 -19.80
N GLN A 120 6.13 -19.42 -19.32
CA GLN A 120 5.22 -20.24 -20.13
C GLN A 120 4.63 -19.46 -21.30
N ASP A 121 4.18 -18.23 -21.05
CA ASP A 121 3.61 -17.37 -22.08
C ASP A 121 4.64 -17.01 -23.16
N ALA A 122 5.88 -16.71 -22.75
CA ALA A 122 6.98 -16.48 -23.68
C ALA A 122 7.26 -17.72 -24.54
N LYS A 123 7.27 -18.92 -23.95
CA LYS A 123 7.50 -20.16 -24.68
C LYS A 123 6.41 -20.45 -25.72
N ILE A 124 5.14 -20.21 -25.37
CA ILE A 124 4.00 -20.40 -26.28
C ILE A 124 4.08 -19.41 -27.46
N ILE A 125 4.52 -18.17 -27.22
CA ILE A 125 4.71 -17.17 -28.28
C ILE A 125 5.85 -17.58 -29.22
N THR A 126 6.97 -18.08 -28.70
CA THR A 126 8.09 -18.54 -29.53
C THR A 126 7.70 -19.76 -30.38
N GLU A 127 7.02 -20.76 -29.80
CA GLU A 127 6.54 -21.93 -30.56
C GLU A 127 5.58 -21.53 -31.71
N ARG A 128 4.81 -20.45 -31.55
CA ARG A 128 3.87 -19.93 -32.56
C ARG A 128 4.52 -19.08 -33.65
N MET A 129 5.78 -18.68 -33.48
CA MET A 129 6.55 -17.92 -34.48
C MET A 129 7.47 -18.83 -35.30
N ASP A 130 7.77 -20.03 -34.80
CA ASP A 130 8.57 -21.05 -35.48
C ASP A 130 7.71 -22.02 -36.35
N GLU A 131 6.38 -21.93 -36.28
CA GLU A 131 5.39 -22.53 -37.22
C GLU A 131 5.02 -21.57 -38.37
#